data_AF-A0A536CCG9-F1
#
_entry.id   AF-A0A536CCG9-F1
#
_cell.length_a   1.000
_cell.length_b   1.000
_cell.length_c   1.000
_cell.angle_alpha   90.00
_cell.angle_beta   90.00
_cell.angle_gamma   90.00
#
_symmetry.space_group_name_H-M   'P 1'
#
loop_
_entity.id
_entity.type
_entity.pdbx_description
1 polymer ?
#
loop_
_entity_poly.entity_id
_entity_poly.type
_entity_poly.pdbx_seq_one_letter_code
_entity_poly.pdbx_strand_id
1 'polypeptide(L)' 'MSSGDITVEVEHNISIAPRVPVALDDHVIVHGEYVWNAQGGLIHFTHHDPQGTHEGGYIQDNGKTYD' A
#
# COMPACT_ATOMS: atom_id res chain seq x y z
N MET A 1 -26.45 8.38 3.06
CA MET A 1 -25.22 9.04 3.54
C MET A 1 -24.44 9.40 2.30
N SER A 2 -24.15 10.68 2.06
CA SER A 2 -23.16 11.02 1.03
C SER A 2 -21.82 10.57 1.61
N SER A 3 -21.22 9.54 1.01
CA SER A 3 -19.81 9.26 1.28
C SER A 3 -19.04 10.48 0.78
N GLY A 4 -18.43 11.23 1.69
CA GLY A 4 -17.43 12.21 1.29
C GLY A 4 -16.28 11.50 0.57
N ASP A 5 -15.48 12.25 -0.19
CA ASP A 5 -14.26 11.71 -0.77
C ASP A 5 -13.35 11.21 0.36
N ILE A 6 -12.98 9.92 0.30
CA ILE A 6 -12.04 9.31 1.26
C ILE A 6 -10.69 9.23 0.56
N THR A 7 -9.68 9.84 1.18
CA THR A 7 -8.28 9.66 0.80
C THR A 7 -7.65 8.63 1.74
N VAL A 8 -6.96 7.66 1.17
CA VAL A 8 -6.19 6.65 1.91
C VAL A 8 -4.72 6.79 1.53
N GLU A 9 -3.84 6.79 2.53
CA GLU A 9 -2.39 6.77 2.31
C GLU A 9 -1.92 5.34 2.06
N VAL A 10 -1.06 5.11 1.06
CA VAL A 10 -0.33 3.85 0.92
C VAL A 10 1.08 4.10 1.46
N GLU A 11 1.45 3.41 2.53
CA GLU A 11 2.68 3.70 3.26
C GLU A 11 3.93 3.41 2.41
N HIS A 12 4.86 4.36 2.41
CA HIS A 12 6.12 4.26 1.67
C HIS A 12 7.24 3.78 2.59
N ASN A 13 7.47 2.46 2.69
CA ASN A 13 8.57 1.90 3.46
C ASN A 13 9.75 1.46 2.57
N ILE A 14 10.38 2.43 1.90
CA ILE A 14 11.45 2.18 0.91
C ILE A 14 12.75 1.62 1.52
N SER A 15 12.82 1.53 2.85
CA SER A 15 13.96 0.93 3.54
C SER A 15 13.98 -0.60 3.44
N ILE A 16 12.81 -1.21 3.20
CA ILE A 16 12.59 -2.66 3.18
C ILE A 16 12.07 -3.19 1.84
N ALA A 17 11.50 -2.33 0.99
CA ALA A 17 10.97 -2.71 -0.33
C ALA A 17 11.36 -1.67 -1.41
N PRO A 18 11.46 -2.08 -2.69
CA PRO A 18 11.74 -1.16 -3.79
C PRO A 18 10.60 -0.16 -4.01
N ARG A 19 10.95 1.08 -4.39
CA ARG A 19 9.95 2.08 -4.77
C ARG A 19 9.19 1.65 -6.03
N VAL A 20 7.87 1.68 -5.96
CA VAL A 20 6.99 1.48 -7.12
C VAL A 20 6.88 2.80 -7.89
N PRO A 21 7.14 2.84 -9.20
CA PRO A 21 7.15 4.07 -9.99
C PRO A 21 5.73 4.51 -10.43
N VAL A 22 4.75 4.46 -9.54
CA VAL A 22 3.35 4.81 -9.82
C VAL A 22 3.24 6.26 -10.33
N ALA A 23 2.45 6.45 -11.38
CA ALA A 23 2.12 7.71 -12.00
C ALA A 23 0.60 7.96 -11.99
N LEU A 24 0.21 9.18 -12.35
CA LEU A 24 -1.19 9.50 -12.59
C LEU A 24 -1.74 8.59 -13.71
N ASP A 25 -2.99 8.18 -13.56
CA ASP A 25 -3.73 7.30 -14.46
C ASP A 25 -3.25 5.84 -14.53
N ASP A 26 -2.26 5.43 -13.72
CA ASP A 26 -1.90 4.02 -13.58
C ASP A 26 -3.00 3.22 -12.88
N HIS A 27 -3.21 1.99 -13.38
CA HIS A 27 -4.04 1.01 -12.69
C HIS A 27 -3.15 0.15 -11.79
N VAL A 28 -3.20 0.41 -10.49
CA VAL A 28 -2.42 -0.30 -9.48
C VAL A 28 -3.29 -1.23 -8.63
N ILE A 29 -2.73 -2.37 -8.24
CA ILE A 29 -3.31 -3.24 -7.21
C ILE A 29 -2.46 -3.08 -5.95
N VAL A 30 -3.11 -2.81 -4.82
CA VAL A 30 -2.46 -2.72 -3.52
C VAL A 30 -3.02 -3.84 -2.64
N HIS A 31 -2.12 -4.68 -2.14
CA HIS A 31 -2.43 -5.70 -1.14
C HIS A 31 -1.66 -5.38 0.13
N GLY A 32 -2.37 -5.23 1.24
CA GLY A 32 -1.79 -4.88 2.53
C GLY A 32 -2.86 -4.77 3.61
N GLU A 33 -2.47 -4.29 4.77
CA GLU A 33 -3.37 -4.10 5.91
C GLU A 33 -3.90 -2.66 5.96
N TYR A 34 -5.23 -2.51 6.01
CA TYR A 34 -5.85 -1.21 6.25
C TYR A 34 -5.84 -0.87 7.75
N VAL A 35 -5.31 0.30 8.09
CA VAL A 35 -5.26 0.82 9.46
C VAL A 35 -5.95 2.18 9.52
N TRP A 36 -6.75 2.41 10.56
CA TRP A 36 -7.34 3.72 10.84
C TRP A 36 -6.72 4.34 12.09
N ASN A 37 -6.28 5.59 11.99
CA ASN A 37 -5.76 6.35 13.12
C ASN A 37 -6.26 7.81 13.10
N ALA A 38 -5.72 8.65 13.99
CA ALA A 38 -6.11 10.06 14.11
C ALA A 38 -5.80 10.92 12.86
N GLN A 39 -4.95 10.43 11.95
CA GLN A 39 -4.57 11.10 10.70
C GLN A 39 -5.40 10.63 9.50
N GLY A 40 -6.18 9.55 9.64
CA GLY A 40 -7.02 8.98 8.58
C GLY A 40 -6.74 7.49 8.35
N GLY A 41 -7.12 7.02 7.16
CA GLY A 41 -6.90 5.65 6.71
C GLY A 41 -5.57 5.52 6.00
N LEU A 42 -4.82 4.45 6.30
CA LEU A 42 -3.62 4.06 5.58
C LEU A 42 -3.62 2.57 5.25
N ILE A 43 -2.82 2.17 4.27
CA ILE A 43 -2.51 0.77 3.96
C ILE A 43 -1.03 0.56 4.23
N HIS A 44 -0.72 -0.38 5.13
CA HIS A 44 0.64 -0.81 5.48
C HIS A 44 0.85 -2.27 5.07
N PHE A 45 2.02 -2.84 5.37
CA PHE A 45 2.43 -4.20 4.98
C PHE A 45 2.22 -4.48 3.50
N THR A 46 2.52 -3.52 2.63
CA THR A 46 2.46 -3.69 1.16
C THR A 46 3.74 -4.32 0.60
N HIS A 47 4.44 -5.09 1.43
CA HIS A 47 5.71 -5.73 1.17
C HIS A 47 5.81 -7.01 2.01
N HIS A 48 6.80 -7.85 1.75
CA HIS A 48 7.12 -8.99 2.59
C HIS A 48 7.56 -8.52 4.00
N ASP A 49 6.98 -9.07 5.08
CA ASP A 49 7.48 -8.86 6.45
C ASP A 49 8.79 -9.66 6.64
N PRO A 50 9.96 -9.01 6.79
CA PRO A 50 11.24 -9.71 6.95
C PRO A 50 11.30 -10.62 8.18
N GLN A 51 10.47 -10.35 9.20
CA GLN A 51 10.40 -11.18 10.41
C GLN A 51 9.38 -12.31 10.28
N GLY A 52 8.51 -12.29 9.25
CA GLY A 52 7.48 -13.30 9.02
C GLY A 52 6.46 -13.41 10.16
N THR A 53 6.26 -12.33 10.91
CA THR A 53 5.34 -12.26 12.05
C THR A 53 3.97 -11.72 11.68
N HIS A 54 3.88 -11.04 10.54
CA HIS A 54 2.65 -10.49 9.99
C HIS A 54 2.44 -10.96 8.54
N GLU A 55 1.19 -10.96 8.07
CA GLU A 55 0.91 -11.15 6.65
C GLU A 55 1.56 -10.00 5.86
N GLY A 56 2.41 -10.37 4.90
CA GLY A 56 2.99 -9.42 3.96
C GLY A 56 2.03 -9.10 2.81
N GLY A 57 2.44 -8.16 1.98
CA GLY A 57 1.65 -7.72 0.85
C GLY A 57 2.51 -7.36 -0.33
N TYR A 58 1.91 -6.65 -1.27
CA TYR A 58 2.56 -6.25 -2.50
C TYR A 58 1.83 -5.08 -3.14
N ILE A 59 2.53 -4.41 -4.06
CA ILE A 59 1.93 -3.49 -5.01
C ILE A 59 2.19 -4.04 -6.42
N GLN A 60 1.15 -4.09 -7.23
CA GLN A 60 1.27 -4.41 -8.64
C GLN A 60 1.03 -3.17 -9.49
N ASP A 61 1.97 -2.86 -10.36
CA ASP A 61 1.89 -1.78 -11.35
C ASP A 61 2.26 -2.32 -12.73
N ASN A 62 1.41 -2.09 -13.74
CA ASN A 62 1.63 -2.50 -15.12
C ASN A 62 2.05 -3.98 -15.29
N GLY A 63 1.45 -4.87 -14.49
CA GLY A 63 1.72 -6.32 -14.50
C GLY A 63 2.98 -6.74 -13.75
N LYS A 64 3.77 -5.79 -13.22
CA LYS A 64 4.93 -6.06 -12.37
C LYS A 64 4.54 -5.95 -10.90
N THR A 65 4.89 -6.97 -10.12
CA THR A 65 4.69 -7.00 -8.67
C THR A 65 5.95 -6.52 -7.95
N TYR A 66 5.74 -5.77 -6.88
CA TYR A 66 6.75 -5.22 -5.97
C TYR A 66 6.36 -5.64 -4.55
N ASP A 67 7.29 -6.25 -3.82
CA ASP A 67 7.14 -6.72 -2.45
C ASP A 67 8.43 -6.56 -1.65
#